data_AF-A0AA38YIV0-F1
#
_entry.id   AF-A0AA38YIV0-F1
#
_cell.length_a   1.000
_cell.length_b   1.000
_cell.length_c   1.000
_cell.angle_alpha   90.00
_cell.angle_beta   90.00
_cell.angle_gamma   90.00
#
_symmetry.space_group_name_H-M   'P 1'
#
loop_
_entity.id
_entity.type
_entity.pdbx_description
1 polymer ?
#
loop_
_entity_poly.entity_id
_entity_poly.type
_entity_poly.pdbx_seq_one_letter_code
_entity_poly.pdbx_strand_id
1 'polypeptide(L)' 'MKIISWNIRGLGSRNKRRVVKEFLRLQNLDVVMFQETKREVCDKRFVGSVWSVRNKEWAALSTCGALGGILIIWD' A
#
# COMPACT_ATOMS: atom_id res chain seq x y z
N MET A 1 -4.06 4.96 17.57
CA MET A 1 -4.50 4.07 16.49
C MET A 1 -5.21 4.87 15.41
N LYS A 2 -4.53 5.13 14.29
CA LYS A 2 -4.99 5.84 13.10
C LYS A 2 -4.98 4.86 11.93
N ILE A 3 -6.16 4.69 11.33
CA ILE A 3 -6.38 3.76 10.22
C ILE A 3 -6.92 4.55 9.05
N ILE A 4 -6.39 4.29 7.85
CA ILE A 4 -6.95 4.82 6.60
C ILE A 4 -7.26 3.66 5.65
N SER A 5 -8.44 3.71 5.05
CA SER A 5 -8.78 2.90 3.88
C SER A 5 -8.86 3.80 2.65
N TRP A 6 -8.12 3.46 1.60
CA TRP A 6 -7.99 4.29 0.40
C TRP A 6 -8.08 3.44 -0.87
N ASN A 7 -9.11 3.70 -1.67
CA ASN A 7 -9.13 3.25 -3.06
C ASN A 7 -8.12 4.06 -3.88
N ILE A 8 -6.99 3.44 -4.18
CA ILE A 8 -5.86 4.11 -4.81
C ILE A 8 -5.96 4.09 -6.33
N ARG A 9 -6.77 3.20 -6.94
CA ARG A 9 -6.87 3.04 -8.42
C ARG A 9 -5.50 2.84 -9.08
N GLY A 10 -4.71 1.93 -8.53
CA GLY A 10 -3.41 1.50 -9.05
C GLY A 10 -2.21 2.06 -8.30
N LEU A 11 -1.26 1.19 -7.96
CA LEU A 11 0.02 1.54 -7.29
C LEU A 11 1.27 1.21 -8.13
N GLY A 12 1.11 0.95 -9.43
CA GLY A 12 2.24 0.62 -10.32
C GLY A 12 3.26 1.76 -10.47
N SER A 13 2.79 3.00 -10.61
CA SER A 13 3.63 4.18 -10.83
C SER A 13 4.57 4.46 -9.64
N ARG A 14 5.86 4.64 -9.92
CA ARG A 14 6.87 5.01 -8.89
C ARG A 14 6.58 6.38 -8.28
N ASN A 15 6.18 7.36 -9.09
CA ASN A 15 5.89 8.72 -8.62
C ASN A 15 4.69 8.71 -7.66
N LYS A 16 3.64 7.97 -8.01
CA LYS A 16 2.46 7.83 -7.15
C LYS A 16 2.81 7.18 -5.81
N ARG A 17 3.62 6.11 -5.84
CA ARG A 17 4.11 5.47 -4.60
C ARG A 17 4.91 6.42 -3.71
N ARG A 18 5.72 7.29 -4.29
CA ARG A 18 6.48 8.31 -3.52
C ARG A 18 5.52 9.27 -2.80
N VAL A 19 4.53 9.80 -3.50
CA VAL A 19 3.51 10.70 -2.91
C VAL A 19 2.72 10.00 -1.81
N VAL A 20 2.28 8.76 -2.07
CA VAL A 20 1.59 7.94 -1.07
C VAL A 20 2.47 7.74 0.16
N LYS A 21 3.73 7.31 -0.02
CA LYS A 21 4.67 7.08 1.07
C LYS A 21 4.90 8.31 1.94
N GLU A 22 4.98 9.48 1.32
CA GLU A 22 5.12 10.75 2.02
C GLU A 22 3.86 11.10 2.81
N PHE A 23 2.68 10.92 2.24
CA PHE A 23 1.41 11.12 2.94
C PHE A 23 1.28 10.24 4.18
N LEU A 24 1.54 8.92 4.06
CA LEU A 24 1.44 8.00 5.20
C LEU A 24 2.41 8.38 6.33
N ARG A 25 3.63 8.82 5.95
CA ARG A 25 4.63 9.31 6.91
C ARG A 25 4.16 10.57 7.64
N LEU A 26 3.58 11.54 6.92
CA LEU A 26 3.08 12.79 7.51
C LEU A 26 1.90 12.57 8.46
N GLN A 27 1.03 11.61 8.15
CA GLN A 27 -0.14 11.32 8.98
C GLN A 27 0.18 10.47 10.22
N ASN A 28 1.36 9.83 10.25
CA ASN A 28 1.78 8.89 11.29
C ASN A 28 0.71 7.81 11.53
N LEU A 29 0.39 7.07 10.47
CA LEU A 29 -0.64 6.02 10.49
C LEU A 29 -0.13 4.74 11.12
N ASP A 30 -1.01 4.04 11.83
CA ASP A 30 -0.74 2.71 12.39
C ASP A 30 -1.10 1.61 11.39
N VAL A 31 -2.18 1.80 10.61
CA VAL A 31 -2.64 0.83 9.59
C VAL A 31 -3.11 1.55 8.32
N VAL A 32 -2.79 1.00 7.16
CA VAL A 32 -3.37 1.42 5.87
C VAL A 32 -3.93 0.24 5.09
N MET A 33 -5.09 0.45 4.46
CA MET A 33 -5.72 -0.48 3.53
C MET A 33 -5.83 0.18 2.16
N PHE A 34 -5.13 -0.36 1.16
CA PHE A 34 -5.25 0.06 -0.23
C PHE A 34 -6.19 -0.86 -1.00
N GLN A 35 -7.15 -0.26 -1.70
CA GLN A 35 -8.07 -0.96 -2.61
C GLN A 35 -7.76 -0.59 -4.06
N GLU A 36 -8.11 -1.48 -4.99
CA GLU A 36 -7.75 -1.35 -6.41
C GLU A 36 -6.24 -1.14 -6.61
N THR A 37 -5.40 -1.95 -5.98
CA THR A 37 -3.94 -1.84 -6.14
C THR A 37 -3.50 -2.10 -7.59
N LYS A 38 -4.33 -2.83 -8.37
CA LYS A 38 -4.10 -3.24 -9.77
C LYS A 38 -2.75 -3.91 -9.94
N ARG A 39 -2.42 -4.81 -9.01
CA ARG A 39 -1.13 -5.46 -8.93
C ARG A 39 -1.28 -6.92 -8.53
N GLU A 40 -0.69 -7.79 -9.35
CA GLU A 40 -0.71 -9.23 -9.14
C GLU A 40 0.23 -9.65 -8.01
N VAL A 41 1.41 -9.04 -7.95
CA VAL A 41 2.44 -9.36 -6.94
C VAL A 41 2.78 -8.16 -6.08
N CYS A 42 2.46 -8.26 -4.79
CA CYS A 42 2.93 -7.36 -3.74
C CYS A 42 4.06 -8.07 -2.99
N ASP A 43 5.32 -7.72 -3.26
CA ASP A 43 6.48 -8.28 -2.58
C ASP A 43 7.03 -7.30 -1.52
N LYS A 44 7.98 -7.77 -0.69
CA LYS A 44 8.62 -6.94 0.34
C LYS A 44 9.23 -5.66 -0.24
N ARG A 45 9.80 -5.72 -1.44
CA ARG A 45 10.40 -4.57 -2.14
C ARG A 45 9.34 -3.53 -2.51
N PHE A 46 8.21 -3.97 -3.05
CA PHE A 46 7.09 -3.10 -3.38
C PHE A 46 6.49 -2.46 -2.12
N VAL A 47 6.23 -3.24 -1.08
CA VAL A 47 5.69 -2.71 0.18
C VAL A 47 6.67 -1.67 0.78
N GLY A 48 7.98 -1.91 0.72
CA GLY A 48 9.00 -0.93 1.13
C GLY A 48 9.03 0.36 0.28
N SER A 49 8.51 0.33 -0.95
CA SER A 49 8.36 1.52 -1.80
C SER A 49 7.14 2.37 -1.45
N VAL A 50 6.19 1.85 -0.67
CA VAL A 50 4.96 2.53 -0.24
C VAL A 50 4.99 2.89 1.24
N TRP A 51 5.61 2.07 2.09
CA TRP A 51 5.69 2.29 3.54
C TRP A 51 7.13 2.54 4.00
N SER A 52 7.31 3.44 4.96
CA SER A 52 8.63 3.87 5.44
C SER A 52 9.15 3.06 6.63
N VAL A 53 8.28 2.54 7.49
CA VAL A 53 8.69 1.79 8.68
C VAL A 53 9.36 0.47 8.26
N ARG A 54 10.45 0.12 8.97
CA ARG A 54 11.31 -1.03 8.67
C ARG A 54 10.61 -2.35 9.01
N ASN A 55 10.15 -2.48 10.25
CA ASN A 55 9.37 -3.61 10.72
C ASN A 55 7.92 -3.31 10.33
N LYS A 56 7.40 -4.03 9.36
CA LYS A 56 6.03 -3.88 8.93
C LYS A 56 5.52 -5.25 8.56
N GLU A 57 4.31 -5.54 9.00
CA GLU A 57 3.57 -6.65 8.50
C GLU A 57 2.61 -6.16 7.42
N TRP A 58 2.30 -7.08 6.51
CA TRP A 58 1.42 -6.77 5.41
C TRP A 58 0.75 -8.05 4.92
N ALA A 59 -0.46 -7.90 4.42
CA ALA A 59 -1.20 -8.94 3.74
C ALA A 59 -1.72 -8.38 2.42
N ALA A 60 -1.68 -9.20 1.38
CA ALA A 60 -2.18 -8.81 0.07
C ALA A 60 -3.15 -9.87 -0.45
N LEU A 61 -4.27 -9.40 -0.99
CA LEU A 61 -5.10 -10.17 -1.89
C LEU A 61 -4.73 -9.74 -3.32
N SER A 62 -4.06 -10.63 -4.04
CA SER A 62 -3.63 -10.40 -5.41
C SER A 62 -4.81 -10.20 -6.36
N THR A 63 -4.59 -9.45 -7.42
CA THR A 63 -5.57 -9.35 -8.52
C THR A 63 -5.60 -10.62 -9.35
N CYS A 64 -6.77 -10.98 -9.86
CA CYS A 64 -6.88 -11.84 -11.03
C CYS A 64 -7.04 -10.91 -12.26
N GLY A 65 -5.95 -10.67 -13.00
CA GLY A 65 -5.92 -9.69 -14.08
C GLY A 65 -5.89 -8.23 -13.61
N ALA A 66 -6.60 -7.33 -14.30
CA ALA A 66 -6.54 -5.88 -14.07
C ALA A 66 -7.52 -5.32 -13.02
N LEU A 67 -8.34 -6.18 -12.41
CA LEU A 67 -9.44 -5.78 -11.54
C LEU A 67 -9.14 -6.07 -10.07
N GLY A 68 -9.34 -5.06 -9.22
CA GLY A 68 -9.29 -5.18 -7.77
C GLY A 68 -7.89 -5.13 -7.14
N GLY A 69 -7.69 -5.98 -6.14
CA GLY A 69 -6.45 -6.08 -5.37
C GLY A 69 -6.53 -5.26 -4.08
N ILE A 70 -6.22 -5.91 -2.97
CA ILE A 70 -6.21 -5.30 -1.64
C ILE A 70 -4.81 -5.47 -1.05
N LEU A 71 -4.29 -4.41 -0.44
CA LEU A 71 -3.05 -4.46 0.32
C LEU A 71 -3.27 -3.79 1.66
N ILE A 72 -3.03 -4.53 2.74
CA ILE A 72 -3.07 -4.02 4.11
C ILE A 72 -1.63 -4.00 4.63
N ILE A 73 -1.23 -2.89 5.25
CA ILE A 73 0.10 -2.72 5.86
C ILE A 73 -0.11 -2.15 7.26
N TRP A 74 0.58 -2.72 8.25
CA TRP A 74 0.58 -2.26 9.63
C TRP A 74 1.98 -2.33 10.25
N ASP A 75 2.21 -1.49 11.25
CA ASP A 75 3.35 -1.54 12.17
C ASP A 75 2.95 -2.35 13.42
#